data_AF-F4RFC1-F1
#
_entry.id   AF-F4RFC1-F1
#
_cell.length_a   1.000
_cell.length_b   1.000
_cell.length_c   1.000
_cell.angle_alpha   90.00
_cell.angle_beta   90.00
_cell.angle_gamma   90.00
#
_symmetry.space_group_name_H-M   'P 1'
#
loop_
_entity.id
_entity.type
_entity.pdbx_description
1 polymer ?
#
loop_
_entity_poly.entity_id
_entity_poly.type
_entity_poly.pdbx_seq_one_letter_code
_entity_poly.pdbx_strand_id
1 'polypeptide(L)'
;MSSNNSSDDAFEDHRQSDEELQQAWYDDDEIDFYNKEDDIKEEEQTVDPKVQSQQSPTSPPTKSKPKKVGVKGKKTFGLPLDRASFETFIDDDTTVDDQGYPILPNRNTVYVRQPGQPKLTNWGTFAFTYTTSGGGTKNNTATWRTVRFKCLGVIVCSNPDCDYLGLPPTAKDKRLEYQSETKKCEAARCDGDLRHIQCANTLCRMDEHRSGWGIIRHSGVHLHRWPRRGKPDKLSLAKFGQKCVENPDLGPLQHKVGRAPAGQKDIVTAANIHPALSHLHRIGYYRRKLLSDAGVIPEKSAPGAGDSFLLDIIHWAEQGLRMISCSFLLKDIHMTFQTQWMANQLLSRDEHGEIYSGGLLSDVTYKFFANGYLLSTSMYHDDLRRWIPIQPTWLNGLSEEHYASHFTTLMKQMREAQLTDEERDTLVRQVVDFSVAQKNGFIMAYMDVFQENDRSVALDKIKGCHEHFQAQVTRVKRNRAIIPAGNEETFEQDASDLLKETKPGGLTFDQKIAKLRKAFPKAKKWLEWWQAADIKAMLFKGTKYLPATTNAQEAMHRVYYMIS
;
A
#
# COMPACT_ATOMS: atom_id res chain seq x y z
N MET A 1 65.67 -4.68 -39.64
CA MET A 1 65.70 -5.53 -38.43
C MET A 1 64.76 -4.85 -37.44
N SER A 2 63.50 -5.28 -37.34
CA SER A 2 63.04 -6.42 -36.48
C SER A 2 62.98 -5.98 -35.01
N SER A 3 61.85 -6.02 -34.26
CA SER A 3 60.52 -6.63 -34.50
C SER A 3 59.42 -5.96 -33.64
N ASN A 4 58.16 -6.36 -33.85
CA ASN A 4 56.92 -5.93 -33.16
C ASN A 4 56.96 -5.86 -31.62
N ASN A 5 56.10 -5.02 -31.04
CA ASN A 5 55.04 -5.52 -30.15
C ASN A 5 53.79 -4.61 -30.18
N SER A 6 52.60 -5.21 -30.22
CA SER A 6 51.30 -4.53 -30.35
C SER A 6 50.17 -5.47 -29.93
N SER A 7 49.65 -5.33 -28.70
CA SER A 7 48.33 -5.81 -28.26
C SER A 7 48.15 -5.56 -26.75
N ASP A 8 47.39 -4.54 -26.36
CA ASP A 8 46.93 -4.37 -24.95
C ASP A 8 45.56 -3.65 -24.80
N ASP A 9 44.82 -3.42 -25.90
CA ASP A 9 43.52 -2.70 -25.91
C ASP A 9 42.31 -3.63 -26.20
N ALA A 10 42.29 -4.85 -25.65
CA ALA A 10 41.28 -5.88 -26.01
C ALA A 10 40.60 -6.59 -24.83
N PHE A 11 40.67 -6.03 -23.60
CA PHE A 11 40.17 -6.70 -22.39
C PHE A 11 39.11 -5.95 -21.57
N GLU A 12 38.77 -4.69 -21.89
CA GLU A 12 37.71 -3.94 -21.18
C GLU A 12 36.33 -3.99 -21.87
N ASP A 13 36.28 -4.10 -23.20
CA ASP A 13 35.04 -4.06 -24.01
C ASP A 13 34.10 -5.27 -23.77
N HIS A 14 34.60 -6.34 -23.17
CA HIS A 14 33.84 -7.58 -22.94
C HIS A 14 33.13 -7.67 -21.58
N ARG A 15 33.31 -6.70 -20.67
CA ARG A 15 32.57 -6.68 -19.37
C ARG A 15 31.25 -5.92 -19.45
N GLN A 16 31.19 -4.82 -20.20
CA GLN A 16 29.98 -4.03 -20.36
C GLN A 16 28.87 -4.79 -21.11
N SER A 17 29.23 -5.66 -22.07
CA SER A 17 28.23 -6.43 -22.83
C SER A 17 27.39 -7.37 -21.98
N ASP A 18 27.95 -7.90 -20.89
CA ASP A 18 27.28 -8.90 -20.05
C ASP A 18 26.36 -8.24 -19.01
N GLU A 19 26.71 -7.05 -18.50
CA GLU A 19 25.83 -6.23 -17.67
C GLU A 19 24.64 -5.69 -18.48
N GLU A 20 24.87 -5.16 -19.69
CA GLU A 20 23.78 -4.69 -20.58
C GLU A 20 22.85 -5.85 -21.01
N LEU A 21 23.40 -7.05 -21.25
CA LEU A 21 22.61 -8.24 -21.54
C LEU A 21 21.79 -8.72 -20.33
N GLN A 22 22.24 -8.48 -19.11
CA GLN A 22 21.47 -8.80 -17.91
C GLN A 22 20.34 -7.77 -17.74
N GLN A 23 20.64 -6.47 -17.84
CA GLN A 23 19.68 -5.37 -17.70
C GLN A 23 18.51 -5.50 -18.70
N ALA A 24 18.82 -5.78 -19.98
CA ALA A 24 17.83 -5.90 -21.06
C ALA A 24 16.85 -7.08 -20.94
N TRP A 25 17.00 -7.99 -19.96
CA TRP A 25 16.09 -9.13 -19.73
C TRP A 25 15.23 -8.98 -18.46
N TYR A 26 15.48 -7.92 -17.67
CA TYR A 26 14.70 -7.54 -16.49
C TYR A 26 13.86 -6.26 -16.72
N ASP A 27 14.33 -5.31 -17.54
CA ASP A 27 13.67 -4.01 -17.71
C ASP A 27 12.40 -4.01 -18.60
N ASP A 28 12.04 -5.13 -19.24
CA ASP A 28 10.95 -5.22 -20.23
C ASP A 28 9.69 -5.99 -19.72
N ASP A 29 9.64 -6.35 -18.42
CA ASP A 29 8.76 -7.43 -17.91
C ASP A 29 7.77 -7.10 -16.77
N GLU A 30 7.46 -5.83 -16.48
CA GLU A 30 6.34 -5.50 -15.57
C GLU A 30 5.35 -4.47 -16.14
N ILE A 31 4.60 -4.90 -17.16
CA ILE A 31 3.33 -4.29 -17.55
C ILE A 31 2.17 -5.25 -17.24
N ASP A 32 1.29 -4.77 -16.36
CA ASP A 32 -0.09 -5.18 -16.09
C ASP A 32 -0.45 -6.65 -15.74
N PHE A 33 -0.82 -6.84 -14.47
CA PHE A 33 -2.10 -7.55 -14.19
C PHE A 33 -2.89 -7.12 -12.93
N TYR A 34 -2.34 -6.28 -12.04
CA TYR A 34 -3.04 -5.85 -10.81
C TYR A 34 -2.95 -4.34 -10.55
N ASN A 35 -3.65 -3.55 -11.37
CA ASN A 35 -3.99 -2.16 -11.04
C ASN A 35 -5.42 -1.85 -11.49
N LYS A 36 -6.36 -1.86 -10.54
CA LYS A 36 -7.70 -1.27 -10.75
C LYS A 36 -8.30 -0.75 -9.44
N GLU A 37 -7.58 0.18 -8.81
CA GLU A 37 -8.15 1.10 -7.82
C GLU A 37 -8.02 2.53 -8.35
N ASP A 38 -9.17 3.20 -8.52
CA ASP A 38 -9.24 4.56 -9.07
C ASP A 38 -8.78 5.60 -8.02
N ASP A 39 -7.49 5.92 -8.02
CA ASP A 39 -6.88 6.87 -7.09
C ASP A 39 -7.17 8.34 -7.53
N ILE A 40 -8.37 8.84 -7.19
CA ILE A 40 -8.79 10.21 -7.47
C ILE A 40 -8.03 11.21 -6.58
N LYS A 41 -6.90 11.70 -7.09
CA LYS A 41 -6.19 12.86 -6.56
C LYS A 41 -6.73 14.14 -7.22
N GLU A 42 -7.40 14.99 -6.44
CA GLU A 42 -7.77 16.35 -6.87
C GLU A 42 -6.56 17.27 -6.66
N GLU A 43 -5.89 17.69 -7.75
CA GLU A 43 -4.84 18.71 -7.70
C GLU A 43 -5.42 20.12 -7.52
N GLU A 44 -5.01 20.84 -6.47
CA GLU A 44 -5.23 22.29 -6.35
C GLU A 44 -4.25 23.05 -7.26
N GLN A 45 -4.67 23.33 -8.50
CA GLN A 45 -3.92 24.24 -9.37
C GLN A 45 -4.18 25.71 -8.99
N THR A 46 -3.27 26.28 -8.19
CA THR A 46 -3.12 27.72 -8.01
C THR A 46 -2.51 28.36 -9.26
N VAL A 47 -3.21 29.29 -9.90
CA VAL A 47 -2.69 30.07 -11.03
C VAL A 47 -2.56 31.53 -10.63
N ASP A 48 -1.32 32.02 -10.55
CA ASP A 48 -0.99 33.44 -10.45
C ASP A 48 -0.71 34.01 -11.87
N PRO A 49 -1.09 35.27 -12.19
CA PRO A 49 -1.11 35.74 -13.58
C PRO A 49 0.03 36.71 -13.93
N LYS A 50 0.63 36.58 -15.12
CA LYS A 50 1.01 37.72 -16.01
C LYS A 50 1.68 37.31 -17.34
N VAL A 51 1.31 38.06 -18.40
CA VAL A 51 2.18 38.52 -19.52
C VAL A 51 2.57 37.44 -20.58
N GLN A 52 2.52 37.65 -21.91
CA GLN A 52 2.27 38.86 -22.75
C GLN A 52 1.53 38.53 -24.08
N SER A 53 1.30 39.55 -24.89
CA SER A 53 0.50 39.60 -26.13
C SER A 53 1.19 39.09 -27.42
N GLN A 54 0.42 38.59 -28.40
CA GLN A 54 0.63 38.85 -29.84
C GLN A 54 -0.60 38.52 -30.72
N GLN A 55 -0.54 38.87 -32.02
CA GLN A 55 -1.70 39.04 -32.93
C GLN A 55 -1.41 38.55 -34.38
N SER A 56 -2.39 38.22 -35.24
CA SER A 56 -3.85 38.15 -35.01
C SER A 56 -4.62 36.95 -35.61
N PRO A 57 -5.11 36.90 -36.88
CA PRO A 57 -6.52 36.52 -37.05
C PRO A 57 -6.83 35.35 -37.99
N THR A 58 -7.75 34.48 -37.60
CA THR A 58 -8.69 33.82 -38.54
C THR A 58 -9.98 33.37 -37.85
N SER A 59 -11.12 33.81 -38.37
CA SER A 59 -12.48 33.28 -38.10
C SER A 59 -12.93 32.49 -39.35
N PRO A 60 -13.84 31.49 -39.31
CA PRO A 60 -15.14 31.49 -38.59
C PRO A 60 -15.56 30.06 -38.10
N PRO A 61 -16.85 29.72 -37.82
CA PRO A 61 -18.06 30.52 -37.58
C PRO A 61 -18.75 30.29 -36.22
N THR A 62 -19.58 31.26 -35.83
CA THR A 62 -20.41 31.28 -34.62
C THR A 62 -21.52 30.21 -34.63
N LYS A 63 -21.57 29.36 -33.58
CA LYS A 63 -22.79 28.60 -33.21
C LYS A 63 -23.50 29.29 -32.04
N SER A 64 -24.59 29.98 -32.34
CA SER A 64 -25.46 30.63 -31.34
C SER A 64 -26.17 29.58 -30.46
N LYS A 65 -25.81 29.49 -29.18
CA LYS A 65 -26.59 28.70 -28.21
C LYS A 65 -27.91 29.42 -27.90
N PRO A 66 -29.08 28.76 -27.99
CA PRO A 66 -30.34 29.40 -27.68
C PRO A 66 -30.43 29.74 -26.18
N LYS A 67 -30.85 30.97 -25.86
CA LYS A 67 -31.14 31.38 -24.48
C LYS A 67 -32.32 30.56 -23.95
N LYS A 68 -32.08 29.64 -23.00
CA LYS A 68 -33.16 28.98 -22.26
C LYS A 68 -33.91 30.02 -21.44
N VAL A 69 -35.15 30.32 -21.83
CA VAL A 69 -36.07 31.16 -21.05
C VAL A 69 -36.44 30.41 -19.78
N GLY A 70 -35.92 30.86 -18.64
CA GLY A 70 -36.17 30.23 -17.35
C GLY A 70 -37.54 30.59 -16.79
N VAL A 71 -38.42 29.59 -16.61
CA VAL A 71 -39.68 29.75 -15.89
C VAL A 71 -39.37 30.14 -14.43
N LYS A 72 -39.88 31.29 -13.97
CA LYS A 72 -39.71 31.76 -12.59
C LYS A 72 -40.55 30.93 -11.62
N GLY A 73 -39.97 29.90 -11.02
CA GLY A 73 -40.60 29.19 -9.89
C GLY A 73 -40.82 30.10 -8.67
N LYS A 74 -41.86 29.82 -7.87
CA LYS A 74 -42.10 30.50 -6.58
C LYS A 74 -40.85 30.37 -5.69
N LYS A 75 -40.38 31.48 -5.11
CA LYS A 75 -39.27 31.48 -4.15
C LYS A 75 -39.79 31.02 -2.79
N THR A 76 -39.48 29.78 -2.38
CA THR A 76 -39.87 29.22 -1.06
C THR A 76 -39.40 30.07 0.12
N PHE A 77 -38.21 30.69 0.01
CA PHE A 77 -37.64 31.54 1.07
C PHE A 77 -37.13 32.89 0.52
N GLY A 78 -37.49 33.98 1.19
CA GLY A 78 -36.86 35.31 1.05
C GLY A 78 -35.59 35.45 1.89
N LEU A 79 -34.89 36.59 1.79
CA LEU A 79 -33.92 36.99 2.81
C LEU A 79 -34.69 37.45 4.08
N PRO A 80 -34.22 37.11 5.29
CA PRO A 80 -34.84 37.53 6.55
C PRO A 80 -34.42 38.98 6.87
N LEU A 81 -35.12 39.95 6.27
CA LEU A 81 -34.83 41.38 6.44
C LEU A 81 -35.37 41.89 7.78
N ASP A 82 -36.63 41.61 8.08
CA ASP A 82 -37.16 41.69 9.43
C ASP A 82 -36.67 40.46 10.20
N ARG A 83 -35.85 40.68 11.23
CA ARG A 83 -35.27 39.60 12.05
C ARG A 83 -36.07 39.34 13.32
N ALA A 84 -36.93 40.28 13.71
CA ALA A 84 -37.68 40.20 14.96
C ALA A 84 -38.87 39.23 14.85
N SER A 85 -39.42 39.05 13.64
CA SER A 85 -40.49 38.07 13.36
C SER A 85 -40.02 36.62 13.17
N PHE A 86 -38.73 36.31 13.36
CA PHE A 86 -38.22 34.94 13.30
C PHE A 86 -37.85 34.41 14.67
N GLU A 87 -38.54 33.34 15.07
CA GLU A 87 -38.26 32.55 16.28
C GLU A 87 -37.84 31.13 15.90
N THR A 88 -37.26 30.39 16.85
CA THR A 88 -36.92 28.98 16.66
C THR A 88 -38.17 28.13 16.84
N PHE A 89 -38.49 27.33 15.83
CA PHE A 89 -39.59 26.38 15.79
C PHE A 89 -39.06 25.02 15.30
N ILE A 90 -39.05 24.02 16.18
CA ILE A 90 -38.68 22.64 15.83
C ILE A 90 -39.96 21.86 15.59
N ASP A 91 -40.11 21.31 14.40
CA ASP A 91 -41.27 20.51 13.98
C ASP A 91 -41.09 19.04 14.40
N ASP A 92 -42.18 18.33 14.74
CA ASP A 92 -42.14 17.04 15.48
C ASP A 92 -41.29 15.95 14.80
N ASP A 93 -41.23 15.93 13.46
CA ASP A 93 -40.44 14.95 12.68
C ASP A 93 -38.94 15.34 12.54
N THR A 94 -38.44 16.32 13.30
CA THR A 94 -37.05 16.78 13.25
C THR A 94 -36.18 16.12 14.31
N THR A 95 -35.06 15.54 13.89
CA THR A 95 -34.02 15.11 14.84
C THR A 95 -33.12 16.30 15.18
N VAL A 96 -33.02 16.60 16.48
CA VAL A 96 -32.03 17.53 17.04
C VAL A 96 -30.84 16.76 17.62
N ASP A 97 -29.66 17.39 17.65
CA ASP A 97 -28.50 16.89 18.41
C ASP A 97 -28.50 17.42 19.86
N ASP A 98 -27.52 17.00 20.67
CA ASP A 98 -27.39 17.38 22.09
C ASP A 98 -27.21 18.89 22.33
N GLN A 99 -26.89 19.69 21.29
CA GLN A 99 -26.85 21.15 21.37
C GLN A 99 -28.19 21.80 20.98
N GLY A 100 -29.23 20.99 20.74
CA GLY A 100 -30.53 21.45 20.23
C GLY A 100 -30.51 21.88 18.76
N TYR A 101 -29.44 21.56 18.01
CA TYR A 101 -29.35 21.92 16.60
C TYR A 101 -30.13 20.92 15.74
N PRO A 102 -30.99 21.36 14.81
CA PRO A 102 -31.76 20.47 13.93
C PRO A 102 -30.84 19.80 12.89
N ILE A 103 -30.24 18.67 13.26
CA ILE A 103 -29.27 17.93 12.45
C ILE A 103 -29.95 17.17 11.30
N LEU A 104 -31.22 16.78 11.48
CA LEU A 104 -32.11 16.25 10.44
C LEU A 104 -33.42 17.06 10.46
N PRO A 105 -33.42 18.29 9.92
CA PRO A 105 -34.59 19.14 9.88
C PRO A 105 -35.64 18.55 8.94
N ASN A 106 -36.90 18.57 9.36
CA ASN A 106 -38.04 18.12 8.57
C ASN A 106 -39.18 19.14 8.64
N ARG A 107 -40.21 18.95 7.80
CA ARG A 107 -41.42 19.78 7.73
C ARG A 107 -41.10 21.28 7.67
N ASN A 108 -41.60 22.11 8.58
CA ASN A 108 -41.44 23.58 8.55
C ASN A 108 -40.43 24.12 9.56
N THR A 109 -39.45 23.31 9.96
CA THR A 109 -38.46 23.66 10.99
C THR A 109 -37.69 24.96 10.70
N VAL A 110 -37.62 25.82 11.71
CA VAL A 110 -36.88 27.08 11.73
C VAL A 110 -35.96 27.09 12.95
N TYR A 111 -34.70 27.47 12.77
CA TYR A 111 -33.75 27.63 13.88
C TYR A 111 -33.00 28.94 13.77
N VAL A 112 -33.14 29.80 14.77
CA VAL A 112 -32.56 31.15 14.82
C VAL A 112 -31.40 31.19 15.80
N ARG A 113 -30.30 31.81 15.39
CA ARG A 113 -29.15 32.16 16.23
C ARG A 113 -29.07 33.67 16.34
N GLN A 114 -29.06 34.18 17.56
CA GLN A 114 -28.92 35.60 17.85
C GLN A 114 -27.44 36.04 17.87
N PRO A 115 -27.15 37.35 17.65
CA PRO A 115 -25.83 37.92 17.90
C PRO A 115 -25.32 37.60 19.31
N GLY A 116 -24.00 37.45 19.46
CA GLY A 116 -23.37 37.12 20.75
C GLY A 116 -23.52 35.66 21.19
N GLN A 117 -24.51 34.90 20.70
CA GLN A 117 -24.60 33.47 21.02
C GLN A 117 -23.44 32.69 20.37
N PRO A 118 -22.84 31.71 21.08
CA PRO A 118 -21.82 30.85 20.50
C PRO A 118 -22.37 30.11 19.27
N LYS A 119 -21.50 29.81 18.32
CA LYS A 119 -21.88 29.08 17.12
C LYS A 119 -21.91 27.59 17.44
N LEU A 120 -23.07 26.95 17.31
CA LEU A 120 -23.19 25.51 17.54
C LEU A 120 -22.28 24.73 16.58
N THR A 121 -21.73 23.62 17.08
CA THR A 121 -20.63 22.89 16.43
C THR A 121 -21.04 22.37 15.04
N ASN A 122 -22.29 21.92 14.91
CA ASN A 122 -22.88 21.43 13.65
C ASN A 122 -23.46 22.53 12.74
N TRP A 123 -23.31 23.83 13.05
CA TRP A 123 -23.93 24.91 12.27
C TRP A 123 -23.58 24.88 10.77
N GLY A 124 -24.61 24.82 9.93
CA GLY A 124 -24.49 24.78 8.47
C GLY A 124 -24.08 23.41 7.91
N THR A 125 -24.13 22.36 8.74
CA THR A 125 -24.00 20.96 8.34
C THR A 125 -25.21 20.16 8.80
N PHE A 126 -25.54 19.08 8.09
CA PHE A 126 -26.72 18.25 8.38
C PHE A 126 -26.37 16.76 8.20
N ALA A 127 -27.08 15.86 8.87
CA ALA A 127 -26.77 14.43 8.76
C ALA A 127 -27.26 13.79 7.44
N PHE A 128 -28.30 14.34 6.79
CA PHE A 128 -28.74 13.85 5.48
C PHE A 128 -27.73 14.13 4.36
N THR A 129 -27.84 13.41 3.25
CA THR A 129 -26.99 13.62 2.06
C THR A 129 -27.54 14.76 1.22
N TYR A 130 -26.71 15.77 0.91
CA TYR A 130 -27.15 16.95 0.18
C TYR A 130 -26.16 17.45 -0.88
N THR A 131 -26.68 18.22 -1.83
CA THR A 131 -25.89 19.19 -2.59
C THR A 131 -26.13 20.60 -2.07
N THR A 132 -25.09 21.44 -2.13
CA THR A 132 -25.15 22.86 -1.77
C THR A 132 -25.26 23.76 -3.00
N SER A 133 -25.94 24.88 -2.87
CA SER A 133 -25.90 25.98 -3.84
C SER A 133 -25.96 27.34 -3.15
N GLY A 134 -25.31 28.36 -3.73
CA GLY A 134 -24.98 29.60 -3.02
C GLY A 134 -23.63 29.47 -2.30
N GLY A 135 -23.41 30.29 -1.27
CA GLY A 135 -22.08 30.51 -0.68
C GLY A 135 -21.48 31.85 -1.14
N GLY A 136 -20.65 32.45 -0.29
CA GLY A 136 -20.24 33.86 -0.35
C GLY A 136 -19.78 34.36 -1.73
N THR A 137 -20.26 35.56 -2.09
CA THR A 137 -19.72 36.32 -3.22
C THR A 137 -18.22 36.52 -3.06
N LYS A 138 -17.46 36.40 -4.15
CA LYS A 138 -16.05 36.79 -4.20
C LYS A 138 -15.86 38.18 -3.56
N ASN A 139 -14.75 38.35 -2.83
CA ASN A 139 -14.27 39.61 -2.21
C ASN A 139 -14.83 40.00 -0.83
N ASN A 140 -15.54 39.12 -0.10
CA ASN A 140 -15.90 39.34 1.31
C ASN A 140 -16.61 40.70 1.61
N THR A 141 -17.41 41.20 0.67
CA THR A 141 -18.20 42.46 0.81
C THR A 141 -19.69 42.24 1.09
N ALA A 142 -20.27 41.08 0.77
CA ALA A 142 -21.70 40.84 0.94
C ALA A 142 -22.13 40.74 2.42
N THR A 143 -23.20 41.47 2.75
CA THR A 143 -23.85 41.53 4.07
C THR A 143 -24.41 40.19 4.55
N TRP A 144 -24.76 39.29 3.63
CA TRP A 144 -25.38 37.99 3.88
C TRP A 144 -24.64 36.85 3.17
N ARG A 145 -24.49 35.73 3.86
CA ARG A 145 -24.09 34.43 3.31
C ARG A 145 -25.32 33.51 3.26
N THR A 146 -25.87 33.30 2.07
CA THR A 146 -26.96 32.34 1.83
C THR A 146 -26.41 31.03 1.26
N VAL A 147 -26.77 29.89 1.87
CA VAL A 147 -26.50 28.55 1.35
C VAL A 147 -27.81 27.76 1.35
N ARG A 148 -28.10 27.06 0.24
CA ARG A 148 -29.23 26.14 0.12
C ARG A 148 -28.71 24.72 0.06
N PHE A 149 -29.36 23.82 0.79
CA PHE A 149 -29.04 22.40 0.87
C PHE A 149 -30.23 21.63 0.32
N LYS A 150 -30.02 20.89 -0.76
CA LYS A 150 -31.04 20.03 -1.36
C LYS A 150 -30.72 18.58 -1.00
N CYS A 151 -31.64 17.90 -0.32
CA CYS A 151 -31.48 16.48 -0.04
C CYS A 151 -31.46 15.65 -1.33
N LEU A 152 -30.61 14.64 -1.35
CA LEU A 152 -30.51 13.69 -2.45
C LEU A 152 -31.40 12.47 -2.23
N GLY A 153 -31.67 12.12 -0.98
CA GLY A 153 -32.39 10.90 -0.59
C GLY A 153 -31.46 9.87 0.03
N VAL A 154 -31.73 8.59 -0.22
CA VAL A 154 -31.09 7.44 0.43
C VAL A 154 -30.96 6.28 -0.56
N ILE A 155 -29.91 5.47 -0.44
CA ILE A 155 -29.82 4.16 -1.10
C ILE A 155 -30.34 3.10 -0.12
N VAL A 156 -31.30 2.28 -0.56
CA VAL A 156 -31.84 1.18 0.24
C VAL A 156 -31.73 -0.13 -0.53
N CYS A 157 -31.78 -1.26 0.17
CA CYS A 157 -31.94 -2.57 -0.47
C CYS A 157 -33.36 -2.75 -1.05
N SER A 158 -33.51 -3.65 -2.01
CA SER A 158 -34.80 -4.15 -2.51
C SER A 158 -35.44 -5.15 -1.54
N ASN A 159 -34.63 -5.88 -0.75
CA ASN A 159 -35.10 -6.75 0.31
C ASN A 159 -35.64 -5.88 1.49
N PRO A 160 -36.92 -6.01 1.89
CA PRO A 160 -37.51 -5.19 2.95
C PRO A 160 -36.92 -5.45 4.33
N ASP A 161 -36.39 -6.65 4.58
CA ASP A 161 -35.78 -7.05 5.86
C ASP A 161 -34.30 -6.64 5.95
N CYS A 162 -33.72 -6.11 4.86
CA CYS A 162 -32.34 -5.65 4.84
C CYS A 162 -32.22 -4.20 5.32
N ASP A 163 -31.50 -4.00 6.43
CA ASP A 163 -31.38 -2.71 7.11
C ASP A 163 -30.30 -1.77 6.52
N TYR A 164 -29.92 -1.99 5.26
CA TYR A 164 -28.92 -1.20 4.53
C TYR A 164 -29.46 0.17 4.12
N LEU A 165 -28.72 1.23 4.50
CA LEU A 165 -29.08 2.64 4.31
C LEU A 165 -27.88 3.45 3.83
N GLY A 166 -27.55 3.34 2.54
CA GLY A 166 -26.38 3.96 1.92
C GLY A 166 -26.55 5.45 1.56
N LEU A 167 -25.42 6.13 1.38
CA LEU A 167 -25.34 7.54 0.98
C LEU A 167 -25.32 7.66 -0.57
N PRO A 168 -26.26 8.37 -1.21
CA PRO A 168 -26.17 8.67 -2.64
C PRO A 168 -24.91 9.50 -2.98
N PRO A 169 -24.25 9.29 -4.13
CA PRO A 169 -23.13 10.14 -4.56
C PRO A 169 -23.49 11.63 -4.58
N THR A 170 -22.55 12.52 -4.25
CA THR A 170 -22.78 13.98 -4.21
C THR A 170 -22.56 14.65 -5.57
N ALA A 171 -21.62 14.16 -6.39
CA ALA A 171 -21.46 14.56 -7.78
C ALA A 171 -22.68 14.14 -8.62
N LYS A 172 -23.08 14.98 -9.58
CA LYS A 172 -24.28 14.73 -10.40
C LYS A 172 -24.08 13.53 -11.31
N ASP A 173 -22.94 13.46 -11.98
CA ASP A 173 -22.72 12.47 -13.04
C ASP A 173 -22.46 11.09 -12.43
N LYS A 174 -21.72 11.01 -11.31
CA LYS A 174 -21.63 9.79 -10.48
C LYS A 174 -22.98 9.30 -9.91
N ARG A 175 -23.99 10.16 -9.72
CA ARG A 175 -25.36 9.68 -9.39
C ARG A 175 -26.09 9.10 -10.59
N LEU A 176 -25.85 9.61 -11.79
CA LEU A 176 -26.45 9.09 -13.01
C LEU A 176 -25.84 7.73 -13.36
N GLU A 177 -24.51 7.62 -13.27
CA GLU A 177 -23.74 6.37 -13.35
C GLU A 177 -24.23 5.33 -12.32
N TYR A 178 -24.44 5.74 -11.06
CA TYR A 178 -25.03 4.86 -10.04
C TYR A 178 -26.46 4.40 -10.38
N GLN A 179 -27.23 5.19 -11.13
CA GLN A 179 -28.62 4.87 -11.50
C GLN A 179 -28.74 4.07 -12.80
N SER A 180 -27.71 4.04 -13.65
CA SER A 180 -27.69 3.24 -14.87
C SER A 180 -27.34 1.76 -14.63
N GLU A 181 -26.76 1.43 -13.48
CA GLU A 181 -26.29 0.08 -13.15
C GLU A 181 -26.96 -0.46 -11.88
N THR A 182 -27.48 -1.69 -11.95
CA THR A 182 -27.95 -2.41 -10.76
C THR A 182 -26.74 -2.85 -9.93
N LYS A 183 -26.69 -2.43 -8.65
CA LYS A 183 -25.63 -2.83 -7.72
C LYS A 183 -26.16 -3.79 -6.68
N LYS A 184 -25.40 -4.85 -6.37
CA LYS A 184 -25.74 -5.79 -5.30
C LYS A 184 -25.59 -5.17 -3.92
N CYS A 185 -26.35 -5.66 -2.95
CA CYS A 185 -26.25 -5.21 -1.57
C CYS A 185 -24.92 -5.64 -0.95
N GLU A 186 -24.26 -4.71 -0.26
CA GLU A 186 -23.00 -4.95 0.45
C GLU A 186 -23.21 -5.65 1.81
N ALA A 187 -24.47 -5.80 2.25
CA ALA A 187 -24.80 -6.47 3.50
C ALA A 187 -24.52 -7.99 3.40
N ALA A 188 -23.79 -8.54 4.36
CA ALA A 188 -23.46 -9.95 4.40
C ALA A 188 -24.72 -10.83 4.31
N ARG A 189 -24.71 -11.81 3.37
CA ARG A 189 -25.82 -12.73 3.09
C ARG A 189 -27.11 -12.04 2.60
N CYS A 190 -26.99 -10.91 1.88
CA CYS A 190 -28.12 -10.24 1.24
C CYS A 190 -27.97 -10.21 -0.29
N ASP A 191 -28.77 -11.01 -0.99
CA ASP A 191 -28.75 -11.10 -2.46
C ASP A 191 -29.55 -9.98 -3.18
N GLY A 192 -30.14 -9.09 -2.39
CA GLY A 192 -30.95 -7.97 -2.87
C GLY A 192 -30.13 -6.90 -3.59
N ASP A 193 -30.84 -6.04 -4.32
CA ASP A 193 -30.26 -4.99 -5.15
C ASP A 193 -30.44 -3.62 -4.49
N LEU A 194 -29.45 -2.75 -4.68
CA LEU A 194 -29.46 -1.39 -4.16
C LEU A 194 -30.23 -0.46 -5.10
N ARG A 195 -31.22 0.24 -4.55
CA ARG A 195 -32.03 1.24 -5.26
C ARG A 195 -31.91 2.61 -4.61
N HIS A 196 -31.81 3.64 -5.44
CA HIS A 196 -31.78 5.03 -4.99
C HIS A 196 -33.21 5.60 -4.84
N ILE A 197 -33.64 5.85 -3.61
CA ILE A 197 -34.88 6.60 -3.32
C ILE A 197 -34.53 8.08 -3.28
N GLN A 198 -34.82 8.78 -4.38
CA GLN A 198 -34.54 10.20 -4.49
C GLN A 198 -35.48 11.04 -3.61
N CYS A 199 -34.93 11.99 -2.84
CA CYS A 199 -35.73 13.00 -2.17
C CYS A 199 -36.19 14.10 -3.15
N ALA A 200 -37.49 14.39 -3.14
CA ALA A 200 -38.09 15.49 -3.90
C ALA A 200 -38.77 16.47 -2.95
N ASN A 201 -38.99 17.71 -3.42
CA ASN A 201 -39.80 18.73 -2.75
C ASN A 201 -39.34 19.18 -1.35
N THR A 202 -38.12 18.84 -0.92
CA THR A 202 -37.48 19.37 0.29
C THR A 202 -36.44 20.45 -0.03
N LEU A 203 -36.34 21.45 0.85
CA LEU A 203 -35.35 22.50 0.79
C LEU A 203 -34.95 22.95 2.19
N CYS A 204 -33.68 22.77 2.54
CA CYS A 204 -33.07 23.49 3.66
C CYS A 204 -32.31 24.73 3.15
N ARG A 205 -32.36 25.83 3.90
CA ARG A 205 -31.63 27.07 3.62
C ARG A 205 -31.06 27.64 4.91
N MET A 206 -29.78 28.00 4.85
CA MET A 206 -29.10 28.80 5.87
C MET A 206 -28.88 30.22 5.33
N ASP A 207 -29.17 31.23 6.15
CA ASP A 207 -28.77 32.62 5.93
C ASP A 207 -27.99 33.12 7.15
N GLU A 208 -26.76 33.57 6.96
CA GLU A 208 -25.85 34.05 8.00
C GLU A 208 -25.49 35.51 7.73
N HIS A 209 -25.72 36.40 8.69
CA HIS A 209 -25.45 37.84 8.62
C HIS A 209 -24.10 38.19 9.27
N ARG A 210 -23.44 39.26 8.79
CA ARG A 210 -22.17 39.74 9.37
C ARG A 210 -22.19 40.03 10.87
N SER A 211 -23.35 40.41 11.42
CA SER A 211 -23.53 40.68 12.86
C SER A 211 -23.65 39.41 13.72
N GLY A 212 -23.37 38.22 13.18
CA GLY A 212 -23.49 36.95 13.88
C GLY A 212 -24.92 36.39 13.98
N TRP A 213 -25.95 37.17 13.65
CA TRP A 213 -27.33 36.66 13.51
C TRP A 213 -27.38 35.66 12.35
N GLY A 214 -28.08 34.55 12.53
CA GLY A 214 -28.25 33.54 11.49
C GLY A 214 -29.54 32.76 11.64
N ILE A 215 -30.00 32.17 10.55
CA ILE A 215 -31.21 31.33 10.53
C ILE A 215 -31.03 30.14 9.62
N ILE A 216 -31.59 29.01 10.03
CA ILE A 216 -31.81 27.81 9.22
C ILE A 216 -33.32 27.63 9.05
N ARG A 217 -33.77 27.35 7.84
CA ARG A 217 -35.17 27.10 7.51
C ARG A 217 -35.30 25.87 6.63
N HIS A 218 -36.20 24.99 6.98
CA HIS A 218 -36.59 23.82 6.20
C HIS A 218 -38.03 23.98 5.67
N SER A 219 -38.31 23.35 4.53
CA SER A 219 -39.66 23.24 3.96
C SER A 219 -39.74 21.96 3.12
N GLY A 220 -40.87 21.26 3.21
CA GLY A 220 -41.11 19.96 2.58
C GLY A 220 -41.06 18.81 3.59
N VAL A 221 -41.26 17.57 3.13
CA VAL A 221 -41.26 16.38 4.00
C VAL A 221 -40.31 15.31 3.47
N HIS A 222 -39.44 14.79 4.34
CA HIS A 222 -38.55 13.67 4.04
C HIS A 222 -39.27 12.33 4.10
N LEU A 223 -39.88 11.91 2.99
CA LEU A 223 -40.54 10.61 2.85
C LEU A 223 -39.57 9.47 2.52
N HIS A 224 -38.50 9.32 3.31
CA HIS A 224 -37.52 8.25 3.19
C HIS A 224 -36.80 7.99 4.52
N ARG A 225 -36.28 6.78 4.74
CA ARG A 225 -35.37 6.50 5.87
C ARG A 225 -34.12 7.38 5.75
N TRP A 226 -33.55 7.78 6.88
CA TRP A 226 -32.30 8.55 6.88
C TRP A 226 -31.11 7.66 6.53
N PRO A 227 -30.18 8.11 5.66
CA PRO A 227 -29.00 7.32 5.32
C PRO A 227 -28.04 7.22 6.52
N ARG A 228 -27.40 6.07 6.71
CA ARG A 228 -26.37 5.89 7.75
C ARG A 228 -25.10 6.61 7.31
N ARG A 229 -24.72 7.68 8.02
CA ARG A 229 -23.51 8.46 7.69
C ARG A 229 -22.22 7.68 7.95
N GLY A 230 -21.43 7.50 6.90
CA GLY A 230 -20.07 6.94 6.99
C GLY A 230 -19.03 7.86 7.63
N LYS A 231 -19.34 9.15 7.86
CA LYS A 231 -18.46 10.11 8.56
C LYS A 231 -19.21 10.71 9.75
N PRO A 232 -18.62 10.76 10.95
CA PRO A 232 -19.21 11.45 12.09
C PRO A 232 -19.45 12.94 11.79
N ASP A 233 -20.48 13.51 12.40
CA ASP A 233 -20.71 14.96 12.41
C ASP A 233 -19.69 15.68 13.31
N LYS A 234 -19.73 17.02 13.31
CA LYS A 234 -18.72 17.82 14.00
C LYS A 234 -18.86 17.77 15.51
N LEU A 235 -20.10 17.66 16.04
CA LEU A 235 -20.33 17.55 17.48
C LEU A 235 -19.86 16.18 17.99
N SER A 236 -20.18 15.10 17.28
CA SER A 236 -19.64 13.77 17.61
C SER A 236 -18.11 13.70 17.49
N LEU A 237 -17.49 14.40 16.52
CA LEU A 237 -16.02 14.52 16.46
C LEU A 237 -15.44 15.30 17.63
N ALA A 238 -16.07 16.41 18.06
CA ALA A 238 -15.63 17.18 19.22
C ALA A 238 -15.70 16.34 20.52
N LYS A 239 -16.82 15.63 20.74
CA LYS A 239 -16.98 14.68 21.86
C LYS A 239 -15.93 13.58 21.86
N PHE A 240 -15.64 13.00 20.69
CA PHE A 240 -14.60 11.98 20.56
C PHE A 240 -13.19 12.55 20.77
N GLY A 241 -12.93 13.76 20.28
CA GLY A 241 -11.66 14.49 20.48
C GLY A 241 -11.38 14.75 21.96
N GLN A 242 -12.36 15.26 22.71
CA GLN A 242 -12.27 15.42 24.16
C GLN A 242 -11.88 14.10 24.83
N LYS A 243 -12.58 13.00 24.52
CA LYS A 243 -12.29 11.67 25.10
C LYS A 243 -10.88 11.15 24.75
N CYS A 244 -10.35 11.50 23.57
CA CYS A 244 -8.97 11.19 23.21
C CYS A 244 -7.95 12.05 23.97
N VAL A 245 -8.18 13.36 24.11
CA VAL A 245 -7.29 14.27 24.84
C VAL A 245 -7.26 13.95 26.34
N GLU A 246 -8.39 13.57 26.93
CA GLU A 246 -8.47 13.08 28.32
C GLU A 246 -7.77 11.73 28.54
N ASN A 247 -7.51 10.96 27.48
CA ASN A 247 -6.96 9.60 27.56
C ASN A 247 -5.98 9.32 26.39
N PRO A 248 -4.87 10.05 26.28
CA PRO A 248 -4.04 10.09 25.07
C PRO A 248 -3.28 8.79 24.79
N ASP A 249 -3.16 7.90 25.78
CA ASP A 249 -2.52 6.59 25.66
C ASP A 249 -3.46 5.49 25.15
N LEU A 250 -4.79 5.69 25.19
CA LEU A 250 -5.73 4.63 24.84
C LEU A 250 -5.70 4.31 23.34
N GLY A 251 -5.37 3.08 22.98
CA GLY A 251 -5.29 2.66 21.58
C GLY A 251 -6.66 2.69 20.86
N PRO A 252 -6.70 2.74 19.52
CA PRO A 252 -7.95 2.73 18.76
C PRO A 252 -8.87 1.55 19.09
N LEU A 253 -8.30 0.38 19.41
CA LEU A 253 -9.06 -0.80 19.84
C LEU A 253 -9.73 -0.57 21.20
N GLN A 254 -9.02 0.03 22.16
CA GLN A 254 -9.56 0.34 23.49
C GLN A 254 -10.67 1.39 23.43
N HIS A 255 -10.57 2.39 22.53
CA HIS A 255 -11.70 3.29 22.26
C HIS A 255 -12.90 2.56 21.61
N LYS A 256 -12.66 1.54 20.76
CA LYS A 256 -13.72 0.75 20.12
C LYS A 256 -14.48 -0.14 21.11
N VAL A 257 -13.78 -0.88 21.96
CA VAL A 257 -14.41 -1.82 22.92
C VAL A 257 -14.79 -1.15 24.24
N GLY A 258 -14.23 0.03 24.53
CA GLY A 258 -14.34 0.72 25.80
C GLY A 258 -13.48 0.09 26.90
N ARG A 259 -13.43 0.73 28.06
CA ARG A 259 -13.04 0.11 29.33
C ARG A 259 -14.26 0.18 30.25
N ALA A 260 -14.47 -0.84 31.07
CA ALA A 260 -15.30 -0.70 32.26
C ALA A 260 -14.46 -0.02 33.35
N PRO A 261 -14.81 1.20 33.82
CA PRO A 261 -14.20 1.76 35.01
C PRO A 261 -14.57 0.90 36.21
N ALA A 262 -13.63 0.67 37.14
CA ALA A 262 -13.90 -0.13 38.32
C ALA A 262 -15.09 0.46 39.11
N GLY A 263 -16.20 -0.29 39.19
CA GLY A 263 -17.42 0.12 39.88
C GLY A 263 -18.51 0.79 39.02
N GLN A 264 -18.29 1.08 37.73
CA GLN A 264 -19.35 1.56 36.83
C GLN A 264 -19.92 0.43 35.96
N LYS A 265 -21.24 0.43 35.74
CA LYS A 265 -21.95 -0.62 34.98
C LYS A 265 -21.90 -0.44 33.47
N ASP A 266 -21.74 0.79 32.98
CA ASP A 266 -21.91 1.11 31.56
C ASP A 266 -20.56 1.32 30.84
N ILE A 267 -20.27 0.45 29.87
CA ILE A 267 -19.07 0.57 29.03
C ILE A 267 -19.33 1.59 27.91
N VAL A 268 -18.87 2.82 28.08
CA VAL A 268 -18.99 3.86 27.06
C VAL A 268 -17.96 3.63 25.95
N THR A 269 -18.40 3.08 24.81
CA THR A 269 -17.53 2.90 23.63
C THR A 269 -17.51 4.15 22.73
N ALA A 270 -16.61 4.22 21.76
CA ALA A 270 -16.65 5.25 20.71
C ALA A 270 -17.88 5.11 19.79
N ALA A 271 -18.43 3.90 19.63
CA ALA A 271 -19.63 3.67 18.82
C ALA A 271 -20.89 4.31 19.43
N ASN A 272 -20.95 4.47 20.76
CA ASN A 272 -22.01 5.22 21.45
C ASN A 272 -22.01 6.72 21.07
N ILE A 273 -20.87 7.28 20.64
CA ILE A 273 -20.77 8.69 20.23
C ILE A 273 -21.27 8.89 18.79
N HIS A 274 -20.94 7.98 17.88
CA HIS A 274 -21.45 7.96 16.52
C HIS A 274 -21.23 6.59 15.86
N PRO A 275 -22.21 6.01 15.11
CA PRO A 275 -22.07 4.69 14.50
C PRO A 275 -20.83 4.49 13.63
N ALA A 276 -20.38 5.53 12.92
CA ALA A 276 -19.15 5.51 12.11
C ALA A 276 -17.87 5.20 12.92
N LEU A 277 -17.86 5.45 14.23
CA LEU A 277 -16.76 5.19 15.16
C LEU A 277 -16.77 3.75 15.72
N SER A 278 -17.53 2.84 15.12
CA SER A 278 -17.39 1.39 15.30
C SER A 278 -16.23 0.78 14.47
N HIS A 279 -15.69 1.54 13.50
CA HIS A 279 -14.69 1.07 12.54
C HIS A 279 -13.26 1.39 13.00
N LEU A 280 -12.44 0.36 13.27
CA LEU A 280 -11.14 0.49 13.95
C LEU A 280 -10.19 1.48 13.24
N HIS A 281 -10.00 1.33 11.93
CA HIS A 281 -9.15 2.23 11.13
C HIS A 281 -9.62 3.69 11.18
N ARG A 282 -10.95 3.92 11.23
CA ARG A 282 -11.53 5.27 11.28
C ARG A 282 -11.33 5.92 12.66
N ILE A 283 -11.44 5.15 13.73
CA ILE A 283 -11.05 5.58 15.08
C ILE A 283 -9.56 5.96 15.08
N GLY A 284 -8.68 5.11 14.54
CA GLY A 284 -7.24 5.39 14.47
C GLY A 284 -6.90 6.65 13.69
N TYR A 285 -7.54 6.88 12.54
CA TYR A 285 -7.41 8.12 11.77
C TYR A 285 -7.84 9.35 12.58
N TYR A 286 -9.07 9.38 13.10
CA TYR A 286 -9.58 10.56 13.80
C TYR A 286 -8.88 10.80 15.13
N ARG A 287 -8.51 9.76 15.89
CA ARG A 287 -7.74 9.88 17.12
C ARG A 287 -6.41 10.59 16.89
N ARG A 288 -5.63 10.13 15.90
CA ARG A 288 -4.34 10.78 15.55
C ARG A 288 -4.56 12.24 15.16
N LYS A 289 -5.52 12.50 14.28
CA LYS A 289 -5.83 13.87 13.87
C LYS A 289 -6.23 14.74 15.07
N LEU A 290 -7.13 14.30 15.93
CA LEU A 290 -7.65 15.10 17.04
C LEU A 290 -6.60 15.34 18.15
N LEU A 291 -5.69 14.38 18.38
CA LEU A 291 -4.56 14.58 19.30
C LEU A 291 -3.50 15.52 18.71
N SER A 292 -3.28 15.47 17.39
CA SER A 292 -2.42 16.39 16.64
C SER A 292 -2.98 17.81 16.65
N ASP A 293 -4.26 17.98 16.28
CA ASP A 293 -5.00 19.26 16.31
C ASP A 293 -5.02 19.87 17.73
N ALA A 294 -4.88 19.05 18.78
CA ALA A 294 -4.81 19.46 20.19
C ALA A 294 -3.38 19.65 20.73
N GLY A 295 -2.33 19.43 19.93
CA GLY A 295 -0.93 19.54 20.34
C GLY A 295 -0.44 18.48 21.33
N VAL A 296 -1.18 17.38 21.50
CA VAL A 296 -0.85 16.29 22.45
C VAL A 296 0.14 15.30 21.85
N ILE A 297 0.10 15.12 20.53
CA ILE A 297 1.12 14.42 19.76
C ILE A 297 1.67 15.38 18.70
N PRO A 298 2.91 15.19 18.21
CA PRO A 298 3.43 16.00 17.12
C PRO A 298 2.47 15.99 15.92
N GLU A 299 2.31 17.15 15.29
CA GLU A 299 1.64 17.19 14.00
C GLU A 299 2.41 16.29 13.03
N LYS A 300 1.70 15.57 12.16
CA LYS A 300 2.35 14.81 11.08
C LYS A 300 3.00 15.80 10.12
N SER A 301 4.24 16.15 10.43
CA SER A 301 5.22 16.56 9.43
C SER A 301 5.18 15.54 8.30
N ALA A 302 5.25 16.01 7.06
CA ALA A 302 5.06 15.17 5.87
C ALA A 302 5.98 13.92 5.89
N PRO A 303 5.61 12.81 5.22
CA PRO A 303 6.54 11.69 5.04
C PRO A 303 7.86 12.22 4.48
N GLY A 304 8.97 12.03 5.22
CA GLY A 304 10.28 12.59 4.86
C GLY A 304 10.64 13.94 5.49
N ALA A 305 9.92 14.42 6.51
CA ALA A 305 10.44 15.49 7.37
C ALA A 305 11.64 15.01 8.21
N GLY A 306 12.58 15.92 8.48
CA GLY A 306 14.01 15.60 8.64
C GLY A 306 14.41 14.49 9.61
N ASP A 307 13.67 14.25 10.68
CA ASP A 307 13.94 13.21 11.69
C ASP A 307 12.86 12.11 11.77
N SER A 308 11.80 12.13 10.95
CA SER A 308 10.71 11.15 11.05
C SER A 308 11.20 9.71 10.89
N PHE A 309 12.17 9.50 10.00
CA PHE A 309 12.85 8.22 9.81
C PHE A 309 13.64 7.76 11.05
N LEU A 310 14.26 8.69 11.78
CA LEU A 310 14.96 8.38 13.03
C LEU A 310 13.95 8.01 14.14
N LEU A 311 12.81 8.70 14.20
CA LEU A 311 11.71 8.35 15.12
C LEU A 311 11.11 6.98 14.80
N ASP A 312 10.95 6.63 13.52
CA ASP A 312 10.50 5.30 13.10
C ASP A 312 11.52 4.21 13.48
N ILE A 313 12.83 4.44 13.28
CA ILE A 313 13.90 3.53 13.74
C ILE A 313 13.89 3.36 15.27
N ILE A 314 13.75 4.46 16.03
CA ILE A 314 13.63 4.40 17.51
C ILE A 314 12.43 3.54 17.89
N HIS A 315 11.28 3.76 17.26
CA HIS A 315 10.08 2.97 17.52
C HIS A 315 10.26 1.49 17.19
N TRP A 316 10.92 1.16 16.07
CA TRP A 316 11.24 -0.23 15.71
C TRP A 316 12.15 -0.88 16.76
N ALA A 317 13.16 -0.16 17.24
CA ALA A 317 14.07 -0.62 18.29
C ALA A 317 13.35 -0.84 19.63
N GLU A 318 12.39 0.02 20.00
CA GLU A 318 11.49 -0.17 21.16
C GLU A 318 10.60 -1.42 21.00
N GLN A 319 10.13 -1.72 19.79
CA GLN A 319 9.42 -2.97 19.49
C GLN A 319 10.36 -4.19 19.32
N GLY A 320 11.67 -4.00 19.51
CA GLY A 320 12.68 -5.07 19.51
C GLY A 320 13.31 -5.37 18.15
N LEU A 321 12.97 -4.67 17.08
CA LEU A 321 13.64 -4.75 15.78
C LEU A 321 14.83 -3.79 15.76
N ARG A 322 16.03 -4.32 15.97
CA ARG A 322 17.26 -3.55 16.15
C ARG A 322 18.04 -3.47 14.85
N MET A 323 18.72 -2.36 14.62
CA MET A 323 19.74 -2.27 13.56
C MET A 323 21.02 -2.96 14.05
N ILE A 324 21.50 -3.96 13.31
CA ILE A 324 22.69 -4.76 13.65
C ILE A 324 23.91 -4.49 12.75
N SER A 325 23.70 -3.87 11.59
CA SER A 325 24.75 -3.32 10.74
C SER A 325 24.21 -2.14 9.93
N CYS A 326 25.06 -1.17 9.63
CA CYS A 326 24.77 -0.13 8.66
C CYS A 326 26.05 0.42 8.03
N SER A 327 25.95 0.91 6.79
CA SER A 327 26.95 1.77 6.18
C SER A 327 26.26 2.90 5.41
N PHE A 328 26.97 4.02 5.33
CA PHE A 328 26.60 5.21 4.54
C PHE A 328 27.68 5.57 3.52
N LEU A 329 28.62 4.66 3.23
CA LEU A 329 29.60 4.80 2.17
C LEU A 329 28.98 4.38 0.84
N LEU A 330 29.12 5.20 -0.22
CA LEU A 330 28.44 5.03 -1.52
C LEU A 330 28.50 3.62 -2.13
N LYS A 331 29.58 2.87 -1.90
CA LYS A 331 29.78 1.51 -2.41
C LYS A 331 28.89 0.44 -1.74
N ASP A 332 28.46 0.66 -0.51
CA ASP A 332 27.84 -0.38 0.33
C ASP A 332 26.74 0.18 1.26
N ILE A 333 26.01 1.21 0.82
CA ILE A 333 24.96 1.85 1.65
C ILE A 333 23.86 0.83 1.97
N HIS A 334 23.75 0.48 3.25
CA HIS A 334 22.81 -0.53 3.74
C HIS A 334 22.38 -0.27 5.19
N MET A 335 21.24 -0.86 5.57
CA MET A 335 20.81 -0.99 6.97
C MET A 335 20.24 -2.39 7.20
N THR A 336 20.91 -3.19 8.03
CA THR A 336 20.51 -4.55 8.40
C THR A 336 19.78 -4.54 9.72
N PHE A 337 18.61 -5.16 9.78
CA PHE A 337 17.77 -5.21 10.97
C PHE A 337 17.55 -6.65 11.44
N GLN A 338 17.39 -6.84 12.75
CA GLN A 338 17.12 -8.15 13.35
C GLN A 338 16.44 -7.99 14.72
N THR A 339 15.53 -8.92 15.06
CA THR A 339 15.00 -9.03 16.43
C THR A 339 15.82 -10.05 17.23
N GLN A 340 15.81 -9.95 18.56
CA GLN A 340 16.45 -10.97 19.41
C GLN A 340 15.89 -12.38 19.14
N TRP A 341 14.60 -12.49 18.82
CA TRP A 341 14.02 -13.78 18.45
C TRP A 341 14.62 -14.33 17.16
N MET A 342 14.74 -13.51 16.11
CA MET A 342 15.40 -13.90 14.84
C MET A 342 16.85 -14.35 15.04
N ALA A 343 17.62 -13.63 15.85
CA ALA A 343 19.00 -14.01 16.20
C ALA A 343 19.05 -15.38 16.91
N ASN A 344 18.13 -15.61 17.85
CA ASN A 344 18.02 -16.89 18.55
C ASN A 344 17.57 -18.03 17.64
N GLN A 345 16.72 -17.77 16.62
CA GLN A 345 16.31 -18.78 15.64
C GLN A 345 17.47 -19.19 14.72
N LEU A 346 18.27 -18.24 14.23
CA LEU A 346 19.45 -18.51 13.39
C LEU A 346 20.44 -19.48 14.07
N LEU A 347 20.60 -19.39 15.40
CA LEU A 347 21.50 -20.23 16.20
C LEU A 347 20.76 -21.30 17.01
N SER A 348 19.50 -21.60 16.66
CA SER A 348 18.71 -22.62 17.36
C SER A 348 19.21 -24.03 17.06
N ARG A 349 18.96 -24.93 18.01
CA ARG A 349 19.19 -26.38 17.90
C ARG A 349 17.87 -27.11 18.07
N ASP A 350 17.71 -28.23 17.38
CA ASP A 350 16.52 -29.06 17.43
C ASP A 350 16.46 -29.96 18.69
N GLU A 351 15.48 -30.86 18.75
CA GLU A 351 15.31 -31.82 19.85
C GLU A 351 16.43 -32.87 19.97
N HIS A 352 17.29 -33.00 18.96
CA HIS A 352 18.48 -33.85 18.96
C HIS A 352 19.75 -33.07 19.29
N GLY A 353 19.67 -31.73 19.38
CA GLY A 353 20.80 -30.85 19.60
C GLY A 353 21.50 -30.43 18.30
N GLU A 354 20.96 -30.81 17.14
CA GLU A 354 21.52 -30.49 15.83
C GLU A 354 21.15 -29.07 15.41
N ILE A 355 22.04 -28.41 14.68
CA ILE A 355 21.81 -27.07 14.12
C ILE A 355 20.98 -27.14 12.83
N TYR A 356 20.39 -26.01 12.44
CA TYR A 356 19.64 -25.92 11.19
C TYR A 356 20.51 -26.23 9.95
N SER A 357 20.19 -27.34 9.29
CA SER A 357 20.87 -27.84 8.08
C SER A 357 20.07 -27.62 6.79
N GLY A 358 18.84 -27.10 6.90
CA GLY A 358 17.90 -26.92 5.79
C GLY A 358 18.25 -25.80 4.80
N GLY A 359 19.41 -25.15 4.91
CA GLY A 359 19.83 -24.07 4.03
C GLY A 359 19.09 -22.76 4.26
N LEU A 360 19.86 -21.69 4.41
CA LEU A 360 19.32 -20.34 4.50
C LEU A 360 18.96 -19.83 3.10
N LEU A 361 17.91 -19.03 2.98
CA LEU A 361 17.34 -18.65 1.69
C LEU A 361 17.30 -17.13 1.56
N SER A 362 18.05 -16.56 0.60
CA SER A 362 18.28 -15.11 0.48
C SER A 362 17.88 -14.56 -0.89
N ASP A 363 16.93 -13.62 -0.92
CA ASP A 363 16.36 -13.04 -2.16
C ASP A 363 15.93 -11.56 -1.96
N VAL A 364 15.79 -10.85 -3.08
CA VAL A 364 15.52 -9.42 -3.16
C VAL A 364 14.06 -9.14 -3.51
N THR A 365 13.37 -8.41 -2.65
CA THR A 365 12.06 -7.82 -2.91
C THR A 365 12.23 -6.40 -3.45
N TYR A 366 11.97 -6.22 -4.74
CA TYR A 366 12.31 -4.99 -5.49
C TYR A 366 11.37 -3.80 -5.19
N LYS A 367 10.08 -4.05 -4.97
CA LYS A 367 9.06 -2.99 -4.83
C LYS A 367 8.63 -2.66 -3.39
N PHE A 368 9.28 -3.25 -2.39
CA PHE A 368 8.88 -3.03 -0.99
C PHE A 368 9.18 -1.60 -0.50
N PHE A 369 10.27 -1.00 -1.00
CA PHE A 369 10.62 0.39 -0.72
C PHE A 369 10.49 1.24 -2.00
N ALA A 370 10.13 2.51 -1.83
CA ALA A 370 10.07 3.46 -2.95
C ALA A 370 11.47 3.85 -3.48
N ASN A 371 12.52 3.68 -2.66
CA ASN A 371 13.92 3.88 -3.03
C ASN A 371 14.76 2.78 -2.34
N GLY A 372 15.65 2.13 -3.10
CA GLY A 372 16.39 0.96 -2.63
C GLY A 372 15.56 -0.31 -2.56
N TYR A 373 16.17 -1.38 -2.05
CA TYR A 373 15.70 -2.76 -2.18
C TYR A 373 15.68 -3.46 -0.82
N LEU A 374 14.79 -4.44 -0.64
CA LEU A 374 14.77 -5.30 0.56
C LEU A 374 15.41 -6.65 0.23
N LEU A 375 16.62 -6.91 0.70
CA LEU A 375 17.21 -8.26 0.71
C LEU A 375 16.84 -8.94 2.03
N SER A 376 16.32 -10.17 1.97
CA SER A 376 15.98 -10.93 3.19
C SER A 376 16.51 -12.36 3.16
N THR A 377 17.31 -12.73 4.17
CA THR A 377 17.58 -14.14 4.50
C THR A 377 16.44 -14.68 5.35
N SER A 378 15.95 -15.86 4.98
CA SER A 378 14.93 -16.62 5.70
C SER A 378 15.40 -18.05 6.00
N MET A 379 14.83 -18.66 7.02
CA MET A 379 14.99 -20.09 7.33
C MET A 379 13.61 -20.75 7.49
N TYR A 380 13.53 -22.07 7.35
CA TYR A 380 12.31 -22.81 7.70
C TYR A 380 12.28 -23.08 9.21
N HIS A 381 11.13 -22.83 9.85
CA HIS A 381 10.90 -23.12 11.26
C HIS A 381 9.88 -24.26 11.37
N ASP A 382 10.29 -25.40 11.92
CA ASP A 382 9.50 -26.64 11.90
C ASP A 382 8.21 -26.57 12.72
N ASP A 383 8.24 -26.02 13.95
CA ASP A 383 7.03 -25.86 14.77
C ASP A 383 5.96 -24.98 14.09
N LEU A 384 6.39 -23.85 13.51
CA LEU A 384 5.51 -22.93 12.80
C LEU A 384 5.10 -23.45 11.42
N ARG A 385 5.82 -24.47 10.90
CA ARG A 385 5.72 -25.02 9.53
C ARG A 385 5.75 -23.94 8.46
N ARG A 386 6.61 -22.94 8.65
CA ARG A 386 6.68 -21.71 7.87
C ARG A 386 8.12 -21.24 7.71
N TRP A 387 8.36 -20.56 6.61
CA TRP A 387 9.56 -19.77 6.42
C TRP A 387 9.44 -18.47 7.22
N ILE A 388 10.52 -18.14 7.93
CA ILE A 388 10.61 -16.95 8.78
C ILE A 388 11.80 -16.10 8.32
N PRO A 389 11.65 -14.77 8.23
CA PRO A 389 12.78 -13.89 7.98
C PRO A 389 13.67 -13.86 9.22
N ILE A 390 14.98 -14.03 9.03
CA ILE A 390 15.98 -13.98 10.12
C ILE A 390 16.95 -12.80 9.98
N GLN A 391 17.06 -12.23 8.78
CA GLN A 391 17.82 -11.01 8.53
C GLN A 391 17.23 -10.25 7.34
N PRO A 392 16.35 -9.25 7.55
CA PRO A 392 16.04 -8.23 6.56
C PRO A 392 17.15 -7.17 6.45
N THR A 393 17.36 -6.63 5.26
CA THR A 393 18.31 -5.52 4.99
C THR A 393 17.77 -4.63 3.90
N TRP A 394 17.73 -3.32 4.18
CA TRP A 394 17.57 -2.31 3.14
C TRP A 394 18.93 -2.06 2.47
N LEU A 395 18.95 -2.12 1.13
CA LEU A 395 20.11 -1.82 0.29
C LEU A 395 19.80 -0.63 -0.62
N ASN A 396 20.73 0.32 -0.74
CA ASN A 396 20.57 1.43 -1.68
C ASN A 396 20.83 1.04 -3.15
N GLY A 397 21.55 -0.07 -3.37
CA GLY A 397 21.93 -0.61 -4.67
C GLY A 397 22.14 -2.13 -4.62
N LEU A 398 22.41 -2.73 -5.77
CA LEU A 398 22.55 -4.18 -5.95
C LEU A 398 23.94 -4.58 -6.49
N SER A 399 25.00 -3.86 -6.09
CA SER A 399 26.39 -4.24 -6.40
C SER A 399 26.89 -5.38 -5.51
N GLU A 400 28.03 -5.97 -5.87
CA GLU A 400 28.67 -7.06 -5.12
C GLU A 400 28.91 -6.67 -3.65
N GLU A 401 29.30 -5.42 -3.38
CA GLU A 401 29.57 -4.89 -2.04
C GLU A 401 28.31 -4.68 -1.20
N HIS A 402 27.18 -4.33 -1.83
CA HIS A 402 25.88 -4.24 -1.16
C HIS A 402 25.44 -5.62 -0.68
N TYR A 403 25.55 -6.64 -1.55
CA TYR A 403 25.28 -8.04 -1.18
C TYR A 403 26.28 -8.57 -0.14
N ALA A 404 27.57 -8.27 -0.30
CA ALA A 404 28.61 -8.67 0.64
C ALA A 404 28.36 -8.11 2.05
N SER A 405 27.83 -6.90 2.18
CA SER A 405 27.48 -6.31 3.48
C SER A 405 26.41 -7.10 4.23
N HIS A 406 25.38 -7.57 3.51
CA HIS A 406 24.34 -8.43 4.06
C HIS A 406 24.89 -9.79 4.53
N PHE A 407 25.63 -10.48 3.66
CA PHE A 407 26.19 -11.79 3.98
C PHE A 407 27.27 -11.71 5.06
N THR A 408 28.10 -10.67 5.05
CA THR A 408 29.10 -10.41 6.10
C THR A 408 28.42 -10.24 7.47
N THR A 409 27.30 -9.53 7.53
CA THR A 409 26.53 -9.35 8.78
C THR A 409 25.98 -10.68 9.29
N LEU A 410 25.50 -11.54 8.40
CA LEU A 410 24.97 -12.87 8.71
C LEU A 410 26.07 -13.84 9.19
N MET A 411 27.17 -13.91 8.45
CA MET A 411 28.30 -14.81 8.71
C MET A 411 29.07 -14.44 9.98
N LYS A 412 29.17 -13.14 10.32
CA LYS A 412 29.79 -12.70 11.58
C LYS A 412 29.08 -13.29 12.79
N GLN A 413 27.74 -13.33 12.79
CA GLN A 413 26.95 -13.97 13.85
C GLN A 413 27.28 -15.47 13.99
N MET A 414 27.43 -16.18 12.87
CA MET A 414 27.80 -17.61 12.87
C MET A 414 29.24 -17.84 13.35
N ARG A 415 30.17 -16.95 13.01
CA ARG A 415 31.58 -17.00 13.43
C ARG A 415 31.76 -16.69 14.92
N GLU A 416 30.94 -15.79 15.46
CA GLU A 416 30.99 -15.35 16.86
C GLU A 416 30.18 -16.27 17.79
N ALA A 417 29.37 -17.17 17.22
CA ALA A 417 28.71 -18.25 17.93
C ALA A 417 29.67 -19.40 18.31
N GLN A 418 29.33 -20.13 19.38
CA GLN A 418 30.06 -21.32 19.82
C GLN A 418 29.67 -22.55 19.00
N LEU A 419 29.99 -22.52 17.70
CA LEU A 419 29.75 -23.60 16.75
C LEU A 419 31.03 -24.38 16.46
N THR A 420 30.93 -25.66 16.14
CA THR A 420 32.03 -26.42 15.54
C THR A 420 32.24 -26.01 14.07
N ASP A 421 33.36 -26.42 13.48
CA ASP A 421 33.64 -26.17 12.06
C ASP A 421 32.60 -26.82 11.14
N GLU A 422 32.15 -28.03 11.47
CA GLU A 422 31.15 -28.80 10.71
C GLU A 422 29.74 -28.20 10.81
N GLU A 423 29.38 -27.72 12.01
CA GLU A 423 28.13 -26.99 12.23
C GLU A 423 28.14 -25.68 11.43
N ARG A 424 29.23 -24.92 11.52
CA ARG A 424 29.41 -23.66 10.80
C ARG A 424 29.38 -23.85 9.28
N ASP A 425 30.04 -24.88 8.74
CA ASP A 425 30.00 -25.25 7.32
C ASP A 425 28.58 -25.62 6.84
N THR A 426 27.75 -26.12 7.75
CA THR A 426 26.38 -26.53 7.47
C THR A 426 25.40 -25.36 7.53
N LEU A 427 25.48 -24.52 8.57
CA LEU A 427 24.58 -23.38 8.78
C LEU A 427 24.80 -22.24 7.78
N VAL A 428 26.04 -22.03 7.32
CA VAL A 428 26.39 -20.94 6.40
C VAL A 428 25.79 -21.09 5.00
N ARG A 429 25.33 -22.29 4.65
CA ARG A 429 24.92 -22.64 3.28
C ARG A 429 23.68 -21.85 2.85
N GLN A 430 23.77 -21.24 1.68
CA GLN A 430 22.70 -20.41 1.10
C GLN A 430 22.08 -21.05 -0.13
N VAL A 431 20.77 -20.86 -0.26
CA VAL A 431 20.06 -20.86 -1.53
C VAL A 431 19.85 -19.40 -1.92
N VAL A 432 20.24 -19.04 -3.14
CA VAL A 432 20.21 -17.67 -3.67
C VAL A 432 19.53 -17.65 -5.05
N ASP A 433 19.28 -16.45 -5.58
CA ASP A 433 18.89 -16.28 -6.97
C ASP A 433 20.10 -16.53 -7.90
N PHE A 434 20.01 -16.13 -9.17
CA PHE A 434 21.09 -16.30 -10.14
C PHE A 434 21.82 -14.99 -10.49
N SER A 435 21.66 -13.97 -9.67
CA SER A 435 22.39 -12.71 -9.76
C SER A 435 23.87 -12.94 -9.55
N VAL A 436 24.67 -12.63 -10.58
CA VAL A 436 26.13 -12.63 -10.50
C VAL A 436 26.60 -11.77 -9.33
N ALA A 437 25.97 -10.62 -9.09
CA ALA A 437 26.30 -9.72 -8.00
C ALA A 437 25.95 -10.30 -6.61
N GLN A 438 24.79 -10.95 -6.45
CA GLN A 438 24.43 -11.61 -5.18
C GLN A 438 25.42 -12.73 -4.86
N LYS A 439 25.73 -13.55 -5.86
CA LYS A 439 26.68 -14.65 -5.75
C LYS A 439 28.10 -14.17 -5.41
N ASN A 440 28.61 -13.17 -6.14
CA ASN A 440 29.96 -12.65 -5.89
C ASN A 440 30.04 -11.96 -4.52
N GLY A 441 28.99 -11.22 -4.12
CA GLY A 441 28.88 -10.65 -2.78
C GLY A 441 28.91 -11.71 -1.66
N PHE A 442 28.22 -12.85 -1.83
CA PHE A 442 28.35 -13.98 -0.89
C PHE A 442 29.79 -14.49 -0.81
N ILE A 443 30.45 -14.70 -1.95
CA ILE A 443 31.82 -15.23 -2.01
C ILE A 443 32.79 -14.26 -1.30
N MET A 444 32.68 -12.96 -1.58
CA MET A 444 33.47 -11.92 -0.92
C MET A 444 33.28 -11.94 0.60
N ALA A 445 32.02 -12.00 1.06
CA ALA A 445 31.70 -12.08 2.48
C ALA A 445 32.24 -13.35 3.15
N TYR A 446 32.13 -14.51 2.48
CA TYR A 446 32.60 -15.79 3.01
C TYR A 446 34.12 -15.79 3.17
N MET A 447 34.84 -15.36 2.13
CA MET A 447 36.30 -15.30 2.12
C MET A 447 36.81 -14.32 3.18
N ASP A 448 36.20 -13.14 3.32
CA ASP A 448 36.55 -12.16 4.38
C ASP A 448 36.24 -12.68 5.79
N VAL A 449 35.02 -13.15 6.05
CA VAL A 449 34.60 -13.50 7.41
C VAL A 449 35.30 -14.74 7.95
N PHE A 450 35.51 -15.76 7.11
CA PHE A 450 36.13 -17.04 7.50
C PHE A 450 37.61 -17.16 7.11
N GLN A 451 38.20 -16.14 6.47
CA GLN A 451 39.60 -16.12 6.02
C GLN A 451 39.93 -17.24 5.02
N GLU A 452 38.95 -17.62 4.19
CA GLU A 452 39.10 -18.60 3.12
C GLU A 452 39.73 -17.96 1.88
N ASN A 453 40.71 -18.65 1.29
CA ASN A 453 41.45 -18.21 0.11
C ASN A 453 40.97 -18.92 -1.17
N ASP A 454 40.32 -20.07 -1.06
CA ASP A 454 39.77 -20.81 -2.19
C ASP A 454 38.31 -20.43 -2.49
N ARG A 455 38.11 -19.69 -3.59
CA ARG A 455 36.79 -19.31 -4.12
C ARG A 455 35.89 -20.53 -4.39
N SER A 456 36.44 -21.71 -4.67
CA SER A 456 35.65 -22.93 -4.90
C SER A 456 35.03 -23.49 -3.61
N VAL A 457 35.67 -23.29 -2.45
CA VAL A 457 35.10 -23.65 -1.14
C VAL A 457 33.90 -22.75 -0.83
N ALA A 458 34.02 -21.44 -1.06
CA ALA A 458 32.89 -20.51 -0.92
C ALA A 458 31.74 -20.85 -1.89
N LEU A 459 32.06 -21.25 -3.13
CA LEU A 459 31.07 -21.64 -4.14
C LEU A 459 30.26 -22.89 -3.73
N ASP A 460 30.89 -23.87 -3.09
CA ASP A 460 30.24 -25.10 -2.59
C ASP A 460 29.14 -24.82 -1.55
N LYS A 461 29.21 -23.68 -0.86
CA LYS A 461 28.20 -23.25 0.12
C LYS A 461 27.00 -22.54 -0.51
N ILE A 462 26.98 -22.37 -1.83
CA ILE A 462 25.89 -21.70 -2.56
C ILE A 462 25.16 -22.70 -3.47
N LYS A 463 23.83 -22.70 -3.40
CA LYS A 463 22.96 -23.38 -4.36
C LYS A 463 22.03 -22.39 -5.06
N GLY A 464 21.77 -22.62 -6.34
CA GLY A 464 20.81 -21.83 -7.10
C GLY A 464 19.37 -22.30 -6.88
N CYS A 465 18.43 -21.39 -6.76
CA CYS A 465 17.01 -21.68 -6.57
C CYS A 465 16.38 -22.41 -7.78
N HIS A 466 15.79 -23.60 -7.61
CA HIS A 466 15.17 -24.32 -8.74
C HIS A 466 13.85 -23.64 -9.20
N GLU A 467 13.12 -22.95 -8.32
CA GLU A 467 11.88 -22.25 -8.74
C GLU A 467 12.20 -21.09 -9.68
N HIS A 468 13.28 -20.34 -9.44
CA HIS A 468 13.77 -19.33 -10.38
C HIS A 468 14.14 -19.93 -11.75
N PHE A 469 14.72 -21.15 -11.79
CA PHE A 469 14.91 -21.88 -13.05
C PHE A 469 13.57 -22.27 -13.71
N GLN A 470 12.61 -22.81 -12.95
CA GLN A 470 11.29 -23.19 -13.47
C GLN A 470 10.46 -22.00 -13.96
N ALA A 471 10.54 -20.86 -13.28
CA ALA A 471 9.93 -19.59 -13.68
C ALA A 471 10.53 -19.10 -15.01
N GLN A 472 11.86 -19.13 -15.16
CA GLN A 472 12.50 -18.83 -16.45
C GLN A 472 12.10 -19.82 -17.55
N VAL A 473 12.06 -21.13 -17.27
CA VAL A 473 11.58 -22.14 -18.23
C VAL A 473 10.14 -21.82 -18.67
N THR A 474 9.26 -21.47 -17.72
CA THR A 474 7.87 -21.08 -17.99
C THR A 474 7.78 -19.80 -18.84
N ARG A 475 8.63 -18.80 -18.59
CA ARG A 475 8.70 -17.55 -19.36
C ARG A 475 9.19 -17.82 -20.80
N VAL A 476 10.28 -18.57 -20.97
CA VAL A 476 10.82 -18.94 -22.29
C VAL A 476 9.82 -19.81 -23.07
N LYS A 477 9.17 -20.78 -22.41
CA LYS A 477 8.09 -21.62 -22.96
C LYS A 477 6.93 -20.80 -23.52
N ARG A 478 6.56 -19.69 -22.87
CA ARG A 478 5.48 -18.78 -23.34
C ARG A 478 5.92 -17.86 -24.49
N ASN A 479 7.23 -17.60 -24.64
CA ASN A 479 7.74 -16.72 -25.69
C ASN A 479 7.72 -17.39 -27.07
N ARG A 480 6.68 -17.10 -27.84
CA ARG A 480 6.44 -17.61 -29.20
C ARG A 480 7.52 -17.28 -30.23
N ALA A 481 8.32 -16.23 -30.00
CA ALA A 481 9.44 -15.90 -30.88
C ALA A 481 10.59 -16.90 -30.71
N ILE A 482 10.76 -17.46 -29.50
CA ILE A 482 11.83 -18.40 -29.11
C ILE A 482 11.36 -19.85 -29.25
N ILE A 483 10.21 -20.20 -28.65
CA ILE A 483 9.64 -21.56 -28.64
C ILE A 483 8.40 -21.61 -29.54
N PRO A 484 8.45 -22.35 -30.67
CA PRO A 484 7.30 -22.50 -31.57
C PRO A 484 6.08 -23.15 -30.89
N ALA A 485 4.89 -22.83 -31.39
CA ALA A 485 3.66 -23.48 -30.94
C ALA A 485 3.61 -24.97 -31.30
N GLY A 486 3.18 -25.80 -30.35
CA GLY A 486 3.20 -27.26 -30.40
C GLY A 486 4.43 -27.90 -29.71
N ASN A 487 5.44 -27.11 -29.32
CA ASN A 487 6.68 -27.62 -28.73
C ASN A 487 6.88 -27.23 -27.25
N GLU A 488 5.92 -26.55 -26.63
CA GLU A 488 6.01 -26.02 -25.26
C GLU A 488 6.30 -27.09 -24.21
N GLU A 489 5.58 -28.20 -24.27
CA GLU A 489 5.69 -29.33 -23.34
C GLU A 489 7.02 -30.08 -23.53
N THR A 490 7.44 -30.26 -24.79
CA THR A 490 8.75 -30.85 -25.13
C THR A 490 9.91 -30.01 -24.60
N PHE A 491 9.83 -28.67 -24.72
CA PHE A 491 10.86 -27.77 -24.17
C PHE A 491 10.91 -27.84 -22.64
N GLU A 492 9.75 -27.80 -21.98
CA GLU A 492 9.65 -27.88 -20.51
C GLU A 492 10.18 -29.21 -19.97
N GLN A 493 9.87 -30.32 -20.64
CA GLN A 493 10.36 -31.65 -20.24
C GLN A 493 11.87 -31.78 -20.44
N ASP A 494 12.42 -31.35 -21.58
CA ASP A 494 13.86 -31.40 -21.85
C ASP A 494 14.65 -30.43 -20.95
N ALA A 495 14.08 -29.26 -20.61
CA ALA A 495 14.68 -28.33 -19.65
C ALA A 495 14.64 -28.87 -18.22
N SER A 496 13.52 -29.46 -17.78
CA SER A 496 13.40 -30.11 -16.48
C SER A 496 14.34 -31.32 -16.34
N ASP A 497 14.65 -31.99 -17.45
CA ASP A 497 15.63 -33.08 -17.48
C ASP A 497 17.07 -32.61 -17.20
N LEU A 498 17.40 -31.32 -17.32
CA LEU A 498 18.70 -30.78 -16.92
C LEU A 498 18.96 -30.91 -15.41
N LEU A 499 17.91 -30.76 -14.59
CA LEU A 499 17.97 -30.90 -13.13
C LEU A 499 18.15 -32.35 -12.66
N LYS A 500 17.92 -33.34 -13.53
CA LYS A 500 18.01 -34.77 -13.18
C LYS A 500 19.46 -35.26 -13.25
N GLU A 501 19.91 -35.97 -12.21
CA GLU A 501 21.23 -36.61 -12.18
C GLU A 501 21.50 -37.46 -13.44
N THR A 502 22.77 -37.52 -13.86
CA THR A 502 23.18 -38.37 -14.99
C THR A 502 23.22 -39.83 -14.55
N LYS A 503 22.23 -40.62 -14.97
CA LYS A 503 22.21 -42.07 -14.73
C LYS A 503 23.34 -42.76 -15.50
N PRO A 504 23.89 -43.90 -15.02
CA PRO A 504 24.84 -44.70 -15.78
C PRO A 504 24.27 -45.07 -17.17
N GLY A 505 25.01 -44.75 -18.24
CA GLY A 505 24.55 -44.93 -19.63
C GLY A 505 23.53 -43.90 -20.15
N GLY A 506 23.14 -42.92 -19.34
CA GLY A 506 22.28 -41.80 -19.75
C GLY A 506 23.04 -40.63 -20.36
N LEU A 507 22.31 -39.67 -20.93
CA LEU A 507 22.90 -38.44 -21.48
C LEU A 507 23.51 -37.57 -20.36
N THR A 508 24.75 -37.12 -20.55
CA THR A 508 25.40 -36.15 -19.67
C THR A 508 24.73 -34.77 -19.77
N PHE A 509 24.95 -33.89 -18.80
CA PHE A 509 24.43 -32.52 -18.83
C PHE A 509 24.73 -31.80 -20.16
N ASP A 510 25.98 -31.84 -20.62
CA ASP A 510 26.37 -31.15 -21.86
C ASP A 510 25.76 -31.80 -23.11
N GLN A 511 25.48 -33.12 -23.08
CA GLN A 511 24.70 -33.79 -24.13
C GLN A 511 23.21 -33.39 -24.10
N LYS A 512 22.61 -33.20 -22.92
CA LYS A 512 21.24 -32.67 -22.77
C LYS A 512 21.15 -31.22 -23.29
N ILE A 513 22.11 -30.36 -22.95
CA ILE A 513 22.22 -29.00 -23.50
C ILE A 513 22.40 -29.02 -25.02
N ALA A 514 23.23 -29.91 -25.56
CA ALA A 514 23.40 -30.05 -27.02
C ALA A 514 22.11 -30.50 -27.72
N LYS A 515 21.33 -31.42 -27.11
CA LYS A 515 20.00 -31.81 -27.58
C LYS A 515 19.04 -30.61 -27.60
N LEU A 516 18.93 -29.88 -26.49
CA LEU A 516 18.11 -28.67 -26.37
C LEU A 516 18.51 -27.60 -27.40
N ARG A 517 19.81 -27.32 -27.57
CA ARG A 517 20.31 -26.32 -28.53
C ARG A 517 20.02 -26.72 -29.98
N LYS A 518 19.98 -28.02 -30.30
CA LYS A 518 19.60 -28.54 -31.62
C LYS A 518 18.09 -28.45 -31.87
N ALA A 519 17.26 -28.74 -30.86
CA ALA A 519 15.80 -28.68 -30.96
C ALA A 519 15.26 -27.24 -30.94
N PHE A 520 15.89 -26.36 -30.16
CA PHE A 520 15.47 -24.99 -29.89
C PHE A 520 16.62 -24.00 -30.15
N PRO A 521 17.09 -23.83 -31.41
CA PRO A 521 18.25 -23.00 -31.72
C PRO A 521 18.08 -21.53 -31.36
N LYS A 522 16.84 -21.03 -31.26
CA LYS A 522 16.55 -19.66 -30.80
C LYS A 522 16.72 -19.46 -29.30
N ALA A 523 16.67 -20.54 -28.50
CA ALA A 523 16.95 -20.50 -27.06
C ALA A 523 18.47 -20.52 -26.75
N LYS A 524 19.33 -20.41 -27.78
CA LYS A 524 20.80 -20.50 -27.64
C LYS A 524 21.36 -19.61 -26.53
N LYS A 525 21.02 -18.31 -26.48
CA LYS A 525 21.53 -17.37 -25.46
C LYS A 525 21.16 -17.82 -24.03
N TRP A 526 19.90 -18.20 -23.83
CA TRP A 526 19.40 -18.72 -22.55
C TRP A 526 20.15 -20.00 -22.14
N LEU A 527 20.35 -20.94 -23.06
CA LEU A 527 21.12 -22.17 -22.82
C LEU A 527 22.62 -21.92 -22.57
N GLU A 528 23.21 -20.88 -23.15
CA GLU A 528 24.62 -20.50 -22.93
C GLU A 528 24.82 -19.91 -21.53
N TRP A 529 23.87 -19.08 -21.07
CA TRP A 529 23.88 -18.53 -19.71
C TRP A 529 23.79 -19.64 -18.64
N TRP A 530 22.89 -20.63 -18.80
CA TRP A 530 22.84 -21.82 -17.92
C TRP A 530 24.05 -22.76 -18.06
N GLN A 531 24.86 -22.61 -19.12
CA GLN A 531 26.08 -23.39 -19.33
C GLN A 531 27.32 -22.74 -18.69
N ALA A 532 27.25 -21.47 -18.28
CA ALA A 532 28.32 -20.80 -17.53
C ALA A 532 28.74 -21.65 -16.32
N ALA A 533 30.04 -21.92 -16.17
CA ALA A 533 30.56 -22.93 -15.24
C ALA A 533 30.07 -22.73 -13.80
N ASP A 534 29.97 -21.46 -13.41
CA ASP A 534 29.50 -20.95 -12.13
C ASP A 534 28.01 -21.25 -11.86
N ILE A 535 27.12 -20.91 -12.80
CA ILE A 535 25.68 -21.20 -12.71
C ILE A 535 25.44 -22.71 -12.79
N LYS A 536 26.20 -23.41 -13.64
CA LYS A 536 26.18 -24.86 -13.80
C LYS A 536 26.56 -25.59 -12.52
N ALA A 537 27.51 -25.06 -11.74
CA ALA A 537 27.87 -25.59 -10.44
C ALA A 537 26.73 -25.43 -9.42
N MET A 538 26.21 -24.21 -9.28
CA MET A 538 25.17 -23.86 -8.31
C MET A 538 23.86 -24.64 -8.47
N LEU A 539 23.42 -24.92 -9.70
CA LEU A 539 22.11 -25.56 -9.95
C LEU A 539 22.21 -27.06 -10.30
N PHE A 540 23.15 -27.45 -11.16
CA PHE A 540 23.19 -28.80 -11.76
C PHE A 540 24.27 -29.72 -11.16
N LYS A 541 25.09 -29.21 -10.24
CA LYS A 541 26.04 -29.98 -9.43
C LYS A 541 25.89 -29.77 -7.91
N GLY A 542 24.98 -28.89 -7.48
CA GLY A 542 24.87 -28.42 -6.11
C GLY A 542 24.63 -29.52 -5.07
N THR A 543 25.02 -29.24 -3.83
CA THR A 543 25.02 -30.20 -2.72
C THR A 543 23.64 -30.85 -2.48
N LYS A 544 23.66 -32.16 -2.19
CA LYS A 544 22.45 -33.01 -2.05
C LYS A 544 21.57 -32.68 -0.83
N TYR A 545 22.08 -31.85 0.07
CA TYR A 545 21.50 -31.60 1.40
C TYR A 545 20.70 -30.31 1.51
N LEU A 546 20.75 -29.43 0.50
CA LEU A 546 19.98 -28.18 0.46
C LEU A 546 18.65 -28.39 -0.27
N PRO A 547 17.52 -27.86 0.24
CA PRO A 547 16.20 -28.03 -0.33
C PRO A 547 16.12 -27.45 -1.75
N ALA A 548 15.30 -28.06 -2.59
CA ALA A 548 15.16 -27.70 -3.99
C ALA A 548 14.09 -26.62 -4.25
N THR A 549 13.11 -26.46 -3.36
CA THR A 549 11.88 -25.69 -3.63
C THR A 549 11.70 -24.52 -2.67
N THR A 550 11.20 -23.39 -3.20
CA THR A 550 11.12 -22.11 -2.49
C THR A 550 9.72 -21.47 -2.55
N ASN A 551 8.66 -22.28 -2.44
CA ASN A 551 7.30 -21.81 -2.06
C ASN A 551 7.34 -20.83 -0.86
N ALA A 552 8.37 -21.00 -0.01
CA ALA A 552 8.94 -20.05 0.93
C ALA A 552 8.86 -18.57 0.51
N GLN A 553 9.54 -18.21 -0.58
CA GLN A 553 9.87 -16.83 -0.91
C GLN A 553 8.81 -16.17 -1.75
N GLU A 554 8.12 -16.89 -2.64
CA GLU A 554 6.90 -16.36 -3.25
C GLU A 554 5.84 -16.04 -2.20
N ALA A 555 5.70 -16.88 -1.16
CA ALA A 555 4.81 -16.59 -0.03
C ALA A 555 5.28 -15.37 0.78
N MET A 556 6.59 -15.21 1.05
CA MET A 556 7.13 -14.06 1.76
C MET A 556 7.05 -12.77 0.94
N HIS A 557 7.39 -12.78 -0.35
CA HIS A 557 7.22 -11.68 -1.29
C HIS A 557 5.77 -11.24 -1.36
N ARG A 558 4.81 -12.19 -1.42
CA ARG A 558 3.39 -11.88 -1.32
C ARG A 558 3.01 -11.22 0.00
N VAL A 559 3.58 -11.65 1.13
CA VAL A 559 3.34 -11.00 2.44
C VAL A 559 3.93 -9.59 2.45
N TYR A 560 5.15 -9.38 1.95
CA TYR A 560 5.78 -8.07 1.83
C TYR A 560 4.96 -7.12 0.93
N TYR A 561 4.52 -7.57 -0.26
CA TYR A 561 3.65 -6.82 -1.17
C TYR A 561 2.21 -6.63 -0.68
N MET A 562 1.80 -7.32 0.39
CA MET A 562 0.54 -7.05 1.10
C MET A 562 0.69 -6.04 2.25
N ILE A 563 1.93 -5.66 2.60
CA ILE A 563 2.26 -4.76 3.71
C ILE A 563 2.75 -3.39 3.20
N SER A 564 3.48 -3.36 2.07
CA SER A 564 3.83 -2.15 1.31
C SER A 564 2.61 -1.54 0.62
#